data_AF-A0A925VPG0-F1
#
_entry.id   AF-A0A925VPG0-F1
#
_cell.length_a   1.000
_cell.length_b   1.000
_cell.length_c   1.000
_cell.angle_alpha   90.00
_cell.angle_beta   90.00
_cell.angle_gamma   90.00
#
_symmetry.space_group_name_H-M   'P 1'
#
loop_
_entity.id
_entity.type
_entity.pdbx_description
1 polymer ?
#
loop_
_entity_poly.entity_id
_entity_poly.type
_entity_poly.pdbx_seq_one_letter_code
_entity_poly.pdbx_strand_id
1 'polypeptide(L)'
;QQLTITQNEYTDALATNRMLTFEQASLREILLTLENHYPVRFALRRGAPAVALSGTLDPALSADQITDVLNTLLERHHLRITKLNATAYQVE
;
A
#
# COMPACT_ATOMS: atom_id res chain seq x y z
N GLN A 1 -21.84 40.97 13.95
CA GLN A 1 -21.26 39.62 14.05
C GLN A 1 -21.82 38.80 12.89
N GLN A 2 -20.99 38.49 11.89
CA GLN A 2 -21.30 37.57 10.80
C GLN A 2 -20.04 36.72 10.58
N LEU A 3 -20.15 35.42 10.83
CA LEU A 3 -19.11 34.45 10.50
C LEU A 3 -19.35 34.02 9.05
N THR A 4 -18.62 34.63 8.13
CA THR A 4 -18.58 34.20 6.73
C THR A 4 -17.65 33.01 6.64
N ILE A 5 -18.18 31.80 6.81
CA ILE A 5 -17.48 30.58 6.45
C ILE A 5 -17.57 30.48 4.93
N THR A 6 -16.54 30.95 4.23
CA THR A 6 -16.41 30.67 2.79
C THR A 6 -14.99 30.24 2.53
N GLN A 7 -14.91 29.08 1.87
CA GLN A 7 -13.71 28.54 1.25
C GLN A 7 -12.67 28.10 2.28
N ASN A 8 -12.91 26.91 2.84
CA ASN A 8 -11.81 26.05 3.21
C ASN A 8 -10.90 25.97 1.98
N GLU A 9 -9.75 26.58 2.15
CA GLU A 9 -8.60 26.57 1.28
C GLU A 9 -8.40 25.14 0.78
N TYR A 10 -8.83 24.88 -0.46
CA TYR A 10 -8.32 23.79 -1.28
C TYR A 10 -6.92 24.21 -1.76
N THR A 11 -6.06 24.59 -0.82
CA THR A 11 -4.63 24.62 -1.01
C THR A 11 -4.24 23.17 -1.16
N ASP A 12 -4.12 22.75 -2.42
CA ASP A 12 -2.88 22.19 -2.93
C ASP A 12 -2.03 21.63 -1.77
N ALA A 13 -2.42 20.46 -1.29
CA ALA A 13 -1.57 19.70 -0.38
C ALA A 13 -0.40 19.23 -1.24
N LEU A 14 0.52 20.17 -1.47
CA LEU A 14 1.93 19.99 -1.78
C LEU A 14 2.29 18.54 -1.55
N ALA A 15 2.62 17.86 -2.64
CA ALA A 15 3.08 16.49 -2.75
C ALA A 15 3.99 16.10 -1.58
N THR A 16 3.37 15.81 -0.45
CA THR A 16 4.05 15.35 0.72
C THR A 16 4.17 13.88 0.42
N ASN A 17 5.37 13.43 0.09
CA ASN A 17 5.77 12.02 0.14
C ASN A 17 5.52 11.52 1.58
N ARG A 18 4.25 11.39 1.96
CA ARG A 18 3.83 10.83 3.22
C ARG A 18 4.07 9.36 3.06
N MET A 19 5.09 8.90 3.77
CA MET A 19 5.34 7.48 3.92
C MET A 19 4.02 6.76 4.24
N LEU A 20 3.80 5.62 3.61
CA LEU A 20 2.67 4.75 3.89
C LEU A 20 3.02 3.93 5.13
N THR A 21 2.55 4.40 6.30
CA THR A 21 2.75 3.70 7.57
C THR A 21 1.56 2.78 7.84
N PHE A 22 1.86 1.55 8.27
CA PHE A 22 0.90 0.53 8.65
C PHE A 22 1.19 0.11 10.08
N GLU A 23 0.15 0.05 10.91
CA GLU A 23 0.25 -0.47 12.27
C GLU A 23 -0.76 -1.61 12.44
N GLN A 24 -0.25 -2.84 12.54
CA GLN A 24 -1.09 -4.05 12.65
C GLN A 24 -2.15 -4.17 11.53
N ALA A 25 -1.86 -3.62 10.34
CA ALA A 25 -2.79 -3.65 9.22
C ALA A 25 -2.81 -5.05 8.59
N SER A 26 -3.98 -5.50 8.14
CA SER A 26 -4.05 -6.76 7.43
C SER A 26 -3.34 -6.66 6.07
N LEU A 27 -2.78 -7.77 5.61
CA LEU A 27 -2.19 -7.82 4.27
C LEU A 27 -3.17 -7.35 3.20
N ARG A 28 -4.45 -7.69 3.31
CA ARG A 28 -5.47 -7.26 2.34
C ARG A 28 -5.62 -5.73 2.29
N GLU A 29 -5.60 -5.05 3.43
CA GLU A 29 -5.68 -3.59 3.49
C GLU A 29 -4.43 -2.93 2.89
N ILE A 30 -3.25 -3.51 3.16
CA ILE A 30 -1.99 -3.04 2.59
C ILE A 30 -2.02 -3.18 1.06
N LEU A 31 -2.39 -4.36 0.54
CA LEU A 31 -2.49 -4.59 -0.90
C LEU A 31 -3.49 -3.62 -1.55
N LEU A 32 -4.67 -3.43 -0.94
CA LEU A 32 -5.67 -2.47 -1.44
C LEU A 32 -5.13 -1.03 -1.46
N THR A 33 -4.37 -0.63 -0.45
CA THR A 33 -3.72 0.69 -0.39
C THR A 33 -2.73 0.85 -1.54
N LEU A 34 -1.94 -0.18 -1.83
CA LEU A 34 -1.00 -0.18 -2.95
C LEU A 34 -1.71 -0.16 -4.32
N GLU A 35 -2.82 -0.88 -4.50
CA GLU A 35 -3.63 -0.80 -5.73
C GLU A 35 -4.25 0.57 -5.97
N ASN A 36 -4.52 1.34 -4.92
CA ASN A 36 -5.01 2.71 -5.03
C ASN A 36 -3.89 3.71 -5.39
N HIS A 37 -2.63 3.36 -5.11
CA HIS A 37 -1.48 4.22 -5.35
C HIS A 37 -0.78 3.93 -6.68
N TYR A 38 -0.74 2.66 -7.09
CA TYR A 38 -0.06 2.20 -8.29
C TYR A 38 -1.06 1.56 -9.27
N PRO A 39 -0.84 1.66 -10.60
CA PRO A 39 -1.67 1.02 -11.61
C PRO A 39 -1.41 -0.50 -11.71
N VAL A 40 -1.53 -1.21 -10.59
CA VAL A 40 -1.25 -2.64 -10.46
C VAL A 40 -2.37 -3.36 -9.70
N ARG A 41 -2.41 -4.69 -9.80
CA ARG A 41 -3.36 -5.54 -9.09
C ARG A 41 -2.66 -6.70 -8.38
N PHE A 42 -3.14 -7.05 -7.20
CA PHE A 42 -2.66 -8.14 -6.37
C PHE A 42 -3.72 -9.22 -6.24
N ALA A 43 -3.41 -10.42 -6.72
CA ALA A 43 -4.26 -11.59 -6.56
C ALA A 43 -3.81 -12.41 -5.35
N LEU A 44 -4.52 -12.28 -4.22
CA LEU A 44 -4.27 -13.10 -3.03
C LEU A 44 -4.87 -14.50 -3.19
N ARG A 45 -4.02 -15.54 -3.08
CA ARG A 45 -4.42 -16.94 -3.20
C ARG A 45 -5.44 -17.31 -2.13
N ARG A 46 -6.44 -18.12 -2.50
CA ARG A 46 -7.41 -18.66 -1.54
C ARG A 46 -6.67 -19.51 -0.50
N GLY A 47 -6.87 -19.22 0.78
CA GLY A 47 -6.23 -19.91 1.89
C GLY A 47 -4.91 -19.28 2.35
N ALA A 48 -4.49 -18.15 1.77
CA ALA A 48 -3.36 -17.40 2.30
C ALA A 48 -3.59 -17.01 3.78
N PRO A 49 -2.59 -17.16 4.66
CA PRO A 49 -2.72 -16.84 6.07
C PRO A 49 -3.11 -15.37 6.28
N ALA A 50 -3.99 -15.13 7.26
CA ALA A 50 -4.28 -13.79 7.73
C ALA A 50 -3.08 -13.29 8.55
N VAL A 51 -2.41 -12.26 8.05
CA VAL A 51 -1.24 -11.65 8.71
C VAL A 51 -1.50 -10.18 8.96
N ALA A 52 -1.05 -9.71 10.11
CA ALA A 52 -1.01 -8.30 10.47
C ALA A 52 0.43 -7.82 10.37
N LEU A 53 0.65 -6.78 9.57
CA LEU A 53 1.98 -6.21 9.36
C LEU A 53 2.03 -4.80 9.94
N SER A 54 3.18 -4.48 10.52
CA SER A 54 3.55 -3.11 10.87
C SER A 54 4.79 -2.71 10.08
N GLY A 55 4.81 -1.50 9.55
CA GLY A 55 5.94 -1.01 8.78
C GLY A 55 5.65 0.30 8.08
N THR A 56 6.66 0.80 7.37
CA THR A 56 6.59 2.05 6.64
C THR A 56 7.11 1.82 5.23
N LEU A 57 6.34 2.20 4.21
CA LEU A 57 6.73 2.13 2.80
C LEU A 57 6.87 3.55 2.24
N ASP A 58 7.92 3.77 1.44
CA ASP A 58 8.10 5.02 0.71
C ASP A 58 7.33 4.97 -0.63
N PRO A 59 6.28 5.78 -0.81
CA PRO A 59 5.49 5.80 -2.04
C PRO A 59 6.27 6.30 -3.26
N ALA A 60 7.43 6.95 -3.08
CA ALA A 60 8.30 7.36 -4.19
C ALA A 60 8.93 6.15 -4.92
N LEU A 61 8.95 4.98 -4.29
CA LEU A 61 9.41 3.74 -4.90
C LEU A 61 8.44 3.27 -5.99
N SER A 62 8.99 2.60 -6.99
CA SER A 62 8.18 1.90 -7.98
C SER A 62 7.41 0.74 -7.33
N ALA A 63 6.32 0.30 -7.97
CA ALA A 63 5.54 -0.85 -7.52
C ALA A 63 6.42 -2.10 -7.33
N ASP A 64 7.36 -2.35 -8.24
CA ASP A 64 8.31 -3.46 -8.16
C ASP A 64 9.18 -3.37 -6.89
N GLN A 65 9.77 -2.20 -6.63
CA GLN A 65 10.60 -1.99 -5.44
C GLN A 65 9.81 -2.11 -4.14
N ILE A 66 8.56 -1.60 -4.11
CA ILE A 66 7.69 -1.81 -2.95
C ILE A 66 7.38 -3.29 -2.75
N THR A 67 7.12 -4.04 -3.82
CA THR A 67 6.85 -5.48 -3.68
C THR A 67 8.05 -6.25 -3.16
N ASP A 68 9.28 -5.85 -3.48
CA ASP A 68 10.49 -6.47 -2.89
C ASP A 68 10.61 -6.19 -1.38
N VAL A 69 10.32 -4.96 -0.96
CA VAL A 69 10.27 -4.60 0.47
C VAL A 69 9.17 -5.39 1.19
N LEU A 70 7.98 -5.45 0.59
CA LEU A 70 6.85 -6.19 1.17
C LEU A 70 7.12 -7.70 1.22
N ASN A 71 7.81 -8.26 0.21
CA ASN A 71 8.29 -9.64 0.23
C ASN A 71 9.18 -9.94 1.44
N THR A 72 10.12 -9.04 1.74
CA THR A 72 11.01 -9.19 2.91
C THR A 72 10.22 -9.24 4.23
N LEU A 73 9.12 -8.49 4.33
CA LEU A 73 8.24 -8.52 5.50
C LEU A 73 7.42 -9.83 5.55
N LEU A 74 6.95 -10.29 4.38
CA LEU A 74 6.09 -11.46 4.23
C LEU A 74 6.83 -12.80 4.38
N GLU A 75 8.14 -12.85 4.14
CA GLU A 75 8.97 -14.06 4.29
C GLU A 75 8.81 -14.71 5.67
N ARG A 76 8.69 -13.89 6.72
CA ARG A 76 8.49 -14.37 8.11
C ARG A 76 7.15 -15.08 8.31
N HIS A 77 6.22 -14.87 7.39
CA HIS A 77 4.88 -15.43 7.41
C HIS A 77 4.67 -16.51 6.33
N HIS A 78 5.75 -16.98 5.70
CA HIS A 78 5.71 -17.95 4.59
C HIS A 78 4.85 -17.49 3.42
N LEU A 79 4.75 -16.17 3.22
CA LEU A 79 4.03 -15.55 2.13
C LEU A 79 5.01 -14.95 1.13
N ARG A 80 4.64 -14.95 -0.14
CA ARG A 80 5.42 -14.38 -1.24
C ARG A 80 4.54 -13.68 -2.26
N ILE A 81 5.03 -12.56 -2.75
CA ILE A 81 4.51 -11.81 -3.88
C ILE A 81 5.38 -12.13 -5.11
N THR A 82 4.74 -12.64 -6.16
CA THR A 82 5.37 -12.96 -7.43
C THR A 82 4.78 -12.06 -8.52
N LYS A 83 5.63 -11.36 -9.26
CA LYS A 83 5.21 -10.58 -10.42
C LYS A 83 4.78 -11.52 -11.55
N LEU A 84 3.56 -11.36 -12.05
CA LEU A 84 3.05 -12.11 -13.20
C LEU A 84 3.30 -11.34 -14.50
N ASN A 85 3.08 -10.03 -14.48
CA ASN A 85 3.32 -9.12 -15.62
C ASN A 85 3.49 -7.67 -15.13
N ALA A 86 3.48 -6.70 -16.04
CA ALA A 86 3.69 -5.29 -15.71
C ALA A 86 2.66 -4.69 -14.73
N THR A 87 1.45 -5.25 -14.67
CA THR A 87 0.32 -4.70 -13.89
C THR A 87 -0.30 -5.70 -12.93
N ALA A 88 0.26 -6.90 -12.79
CA ALA A 88 -0.34 -7.96 -11.98
C ALA A 88 0.71 -8.74 -11.17
N TYR A 89 0.37 -8.97 -9.90
CA TYR A 89 1.13 -9.75 -8.95
C TYR A 89 0.25 -10.81 -8.31
N GLN A 90 0.84 -11.94 -7.97
CA GLN A 90 0.21 -13.02 -7.20
C GLN A 90 0.80 -13.04 -5.80
N VAL A 91 -0.04 -13.23 -4.79
CA VAL A 91 0.37 -13.37 -3.39
C VAL A 91 -0.04 -14.76 -2.91
N GLU A 92 0.93 -15.57 -2.46
CA GLU A 92 0.72 -16.95 -2.01
C GLU A 92 1.56 -17.36 -0.81
#